data_AF-A0A7J4EBP7-F1
#
_entry.id   AF-A0A7J4EBP7-F1
#
_cell.length_a   1.000
_cell.length_b   1.000
_cell.length_c   1.000
_cell.angle_alpha   90.00
_cell.angle_beta   90.00
_cell.angle_gamma   90.00
#
_symmetry.space_group_name_H-M   'P 1'
#
loop_
_entity.id
_entity.type
_entity.pdbx_description
1 polymer ?
#
loop_
_entity_poly.entity_id
_entity_poly.type
_entity_poly.pdbx_seq_one_letter_code
_entity_poly.pdbx_strand_id
1 'polypeptide(L)' 'MSETDRIKKDLRLFEVSIAELDSLSLDGNEEEVVDNAKRYYEDTKYYLEKGDYFTAFGCINYAHGLVDGIKLR' A
#
# COMPACT_ATOMS: atom_id res chain seq x y z
N MET A 1 9.30 -2.66 18.73
CA MET A 1 8.38 -3.04 17.64
C MET A 1 9.21 -3.88 16.69
N SER A 2 8.78 -5.11 16.37
CA SER A 2 9.48 -5.93 15.38
C SER A 2 9.23 -5.41 13.95
N GLU A 3 10.03 -5.86 12.99
CA GLU A 3 9.83 -5.62 11.56
C GLU A 3 8.44 -6.10 11.13
N THR A 4 8.03 -7.28 11.60
CA THR A 4 6.71 -7.84 11.36
C THR A 4 5.59 -6.96 11.92
N ASP A 5 5.72 -6.46 13.15
CA ASP A 5 4.73 -5.57 13.75
C ASP A 5 4.59 -4.26 12.96
N ARG A 6 5.72 -3.74 12.48
CA ARG A 6 5.75 -2.53 11.67
C ARG A 6 5.03 -2.73 10.34
N ILE A 7 5.36 -3.77 9.58
CA ILE A 7 4.75 -4.08 8.29
C ILE A 7 3.24 -4.35 8.46
N LYS A 8 2.83 -5.09 9.50
CA LYS A 8 1.41 -5.32 9.81
C LYS A 8 0.66 -4.03 10.15
N LYS A 9 1.31 -3.08 10.82
CA LYS A 9 0.74 -1.75 11.06
C LYS A 9 0.57 -1.00 9.74
N ASP A 10 1.58 -1.01 8.88
CA ASP A 10 1.55 -0.28 7.61
C ASP A 10 0.53 -0.89 6.61
N LEU A 11 0.30 -2.21 6.63
CA LEU A 11 -0.80 -2.88 5.91
C LEU A 11 -2.18 -2.35 6.34
N ARG A 12 -2.43 -2.23 7.66
CA ARG A 12 -3.70 -1.68 8.17
C ARG A 12 -3.88 -0.21 7.81
N LEU A 13 -2.81 0.58 7.85
CA LEU A 13 -2.86 1.97 7.42
C LEU A 13 -3.17 2.09 5.93
N PHE A 14 -2.65 1.18 5.10
CA PHE A 14 -2.94 1.17 3.67
C PHE A 14 -4.42 0.87 3.39
N GLU A 15 -5.01 -0.10 4.10
CA GLU A 15 -6.44 -0.41 4.00
C GLU A 15 -7.32 0.81 4.32
N VAL A 16 -6.97 1.57 5.36
CA VAL A 16 -7.65 2.84 5.68
C VAL A 16 -7.47 3.84 4.55
N SER A 17 -6.25 3.99 4.03
CA SER A 17 -5.96 4.93 2.95
C SER A 17 -6.73 4.63 1.67
N ILE A 18 -6.91 3.35 1.32
CA ILE A 18 -7.72 2.92 0.17
C ILE A 18 -9.20 3.20 0.39
N ALA A 19 -9.73 2.89 1.58
CA ALA A 19 -11.14 3.17 1.89
C ALA A 19 -11.47 4.68 1.82
N GLU A 20 -10.52 5.55 2.18
CA GLU A 20 -10.67 7.00 2.01
C GLU A 20 -10.73 7.41 0.53
N LEU A 21 -9.99 6.73 -0.35
CA LEU A 21 -10.00 7.00 -1.79
C LEU A 21 -11.33 6.62 -2.47
N ASP A 22 -12.09 5.66 -1.94
CA ASP A 22 -13.40 5.28 -2.49
C ASP A 22 -14.41 6.45 -2.48
N SER A 23 -14.15 7.50 -1.70
CA SER A 23 -14.95 8.73 -1.65
C SER A 23 -14.55 9.79 -2.69
N LEU A 24 -13.46 9.58 -3.44
CA LEU A 24 -12.94 10.50 -4.44
C LEU A 24 -13.35 10.08 -5.85
N SER A 25 -13.56 11.06 -6.73
CA SER A 25 -13.66 10.79 -8.17
C SER A 25 -12.25 10.71 -8.74
N LEU A 26 -11.84 9.50 -9.12
CA LEU A 26 -10.55 9.25 -9.77
C LEU A 26 -10.72 9.34 -11.30
N ASP A 27 -9.69 9.83 -11.99
CA ASP A 27 -9.58 9.64 -13.44
C ASP A 27 -8.93 8.29 -13.80
N GLY A 28 -8.92 7.94 -15.09
CA GLY A 28 -8.42 6.63 -15.52
C GLY A 28 -6.94 6.38 -15.21
N ASN A 29 -6.09 7.41 -15.19
CA ASN A 29 -4.68 7.26 -14.80
C ASN A 29 -4.57 7.04 -13.29
N GLU A 30 -5.40 7.73 -12.51
CA GLU A 30 -5.43 7.62 -11.06
C GLU A 30 -5.97 6.26 -10.61
N GLU A 31 -6.98 5.73 -11.30
CA GLU A 31 -7.47 4.37 -11.09
C GLU A 31 -6.36 3.33 -11.33
N GLU A 32 -5.55 3.48 -12.38
CA GLU A 32 -4.42 2.60 -12.68
C GLU A 32 -3.32 2.69 -11.60
N VAL A 33 -3.05 3.89 -11.09
CA VAL A 33 -2.11 4.08 -9.97
C VAL A 33 -2.61 3.40 -8.70
N VAL A 34 -3.91 3.51 -8.40
CA VAL A 34 -4.52 2.85 -7.25
C VAL A 34 -4.51 1.33 -7.39
N ASP A 35 -4.78 0.80 -8.59
CA ASP A 35 -4.67 -0.64 -8.87
C ASP A 35 -3.24 -1.14 -8.64
N ASN A 36 -2.23 -0.41 -9.16
CA ASN A 36 -0.84 -0.74 -8.91
C ASN A 36 -0.50 -0.70 -7.40
N ALA A 37 -0.99 0.29 -6.65
CA ALA A 37 -0.78 0.33 -5.21
C ALA A 37 -1.37 -0.91 -4.50
N LYS A 38 -2.56 -1.36 -4.90
CA LYS A 38 -3.19 -2.59 -4.38
C LYS A 38 -2.35 -3.84 -4.69
N ARG A 39 -1.75 -3.91 -5.88
CA ARG A 39 -0.83 -5.01 -6.25
C ARG A 39 0.40 -5.05 -5.35
N TYR A 40 1.03 -3.90 -5.07
CA TYR A 40 2.15 -3.83 -4.12
C TYR A 40 1.75 -4.18 -2.68
N TYR A 41 0.51 -3.89 -2.28
CA TYR A 41 -0.03 -4.34 -1.00
C TYR A 41 -0.18 -5.87 -0.93
N GLU A 42 -0.60 -6.54 -2.01
CA GLU A 42 -0.61 -8.00 -2.08
C GLU A 42 0.81 -8.60 -2.11
N ASP A 43 1.75 -7.97 -2.84
CA ASP A 43 3.17 -8.36 -2.80
C ASP A 43 3.75 -8.26 -1.39
N THR A 44 3.38 -7.21 -0.64
CA THR A 44 3.77 -7.05 0.77
C THR A 44 3.36 -8.26 1.59
N LYS A 45 2.11 -8.72 1.47
CA LYS A 45 1.60 -9.90 2.20
C LYS A 45 2.39 -11.15 1.83
N TYR A 46 2.64 -11.33 0.53
CA TYR A 46 3.41 -12.46 0.02
C TYR A 46 4.82 -12.51 0.61
N TYR A 47 5.58 -11.42 0.53
CA TYR A 47 6.95 -11.38 1.05
C TYR A 47 7.00 -11.44 2.57
N LEU A 48 6.01 -10.87 3.27
CA LEU A 48 5.88 -11.00 4.72
C LEU A 48 5.70 -12.46 5.14
N GLU A 49 4.84 -13.23 4.45
CA GLU A 49 4.63 -14.66 4.71
C GLU A 49 5.91 -15.47 4.46
N LYS A 50 6.71 -15.10 3.45
CA LYS A 50 8.00 -15.73 3.13
C LYS A 50 9.13 -15.38 4.10
N GLY A 51 8.92 -14.42 5.01
CA GLY A 51 9.95 -13.92 5.92
C GLY A 51 10.94 -12.95 5.27
N ASP A 52 10.68 -12.49 4.04
CA ASP A 52 11.47 -11.45 3.37
C ASP A 52 10.95 -10.07 3.78
N TYR A 53 11.33 -9.65 4.98
CA TYR A 53 10.83 -8.41 5.57
C TYR A 53 11.34 -7.15 4.87
N PHE A 54 12.54 -7.18 4.26
CA PHE A 54 13.08 -6.01 3.56
C PHE A 54 12.30 -5.73 2.28
N THR A 55 12.03 -6.77 1.48
CA THR A 55 11.21 -6.65 0.28
C THR A 55 9.77 -6.28 0.64
N ALA A 56 9.18 -6.94 1.66
CA ALA A 56 7.83 -6.61 2.12
C ALA A 56 7.72 -5.14 2.57
N PHE A 57 8.70 -4.64 3.32
CA PHE A 57 8.73 -3.24 3.74
C PHE A 57 8.86 -2.29 2.53
N GLY A 58 9.70 -2.63 1.54
CA GLY A 58 9.79 -1.85 0.30
C GLY A 58 8.47 -1.77 -0.45
N CYS A 59 7.77 -2.91 -0.60
CA CYS A 59 6.48 -2.98 -1.28
C CYS A 59 5.43 -2.09 -0.61
N ILE A 60 5.28 -2.15 0.72
CA ILE A 60 4.24 -1.38 1.40
C ILE A 60 4.54 0.12 1.39
N ASN A 61 5.80 0.52 1.52
CA ASN A 61 6.22 1.91 1.39
C ASN A 61 5.95 2.47 -0.01
N TYR A 62 6.18 1.68 -1.05
CA TYR A 62 5.87 2.09 -2.42
C TYR A 62 4.35 2.22 -2.63
N ALA A 63 3.56 1.27 -2.14
CA ALA A 63 2.10 1.33 -2.19
C ALA A 63 1.55 2.60 -1.52
N HIS A 64 2.05 2.94 -0.32
CA HIS A 64 1.71 4.18 0.37
C HIS A 64 2.11 5.42 -0.45
N GLY A 65 3.32 5.45 -1.01
CA GLY A 65 3.77 6.58 -1.83
C GLY A 65 2.90 6.84 -3.05
N LEU A 66 2.41 5.78 -3.71
CA LEU A 66 1.46 5.91 -4.82
C LEU A 66 0.14 6.52 -4.36
N VAL A 67 -0.45 6.02 -3.28
CA VAL A 67 -1.72 6.51 -2.74
C VAL A 67 -1.61 7.94 -2.22
N ASP A 68 -0.53 8.27 -1.51
CA ASP A 68 -0.28 9.63 -1.02
C ASP A 68 -0.14 10.63 -2.17
N GLY A 69 0.48 10.23 -3.28
CA GLY A 69 0.55 11.04 -4.49
C GLY A 69 -0.83 11.40 -5.06
N ILE A 70 -1.79 10.47 -5.00
CA ILE A 70 -3.18 10.71 -5.43
C ILE A 70 -3.94 11.60 -4.44
N LYS A 71 -3.64 11.52 -3.14
CA LYS A 71 -4.32 12.33 -2.11
C LYS A 71 -3.89 13.79 -2.08
N LEU A 72 -2.71 14.12 -2.60
CA LEU A 72 -2.12 15.47 -2.58
C LEU A 72 -2.45 16.34 -3.81
N ARG A 73 -3.23 15.81 -4.76
CA ARG A 73 -3.60 16.49 -6.00
C ARG A 73 -4.69 17.55 -5.80
#